data_AF-A0A815AVG5-F1
#
_entry.id   AF-A0A815AVG5-F1
#
_cell.length_a   1.000
_cell.length_b   1.000
_cell.length_c   1.000
_cell.angle_alpha   90.00
_cell.angle_beta   90.00
_cell.angle_gamma   90.00
#
_symmetry.space_group_name_H-M   'P 1'
#
loop_
_entity.id
_entity.type
_entity.pdbx_description
1 polymer ?
#
loop_
_entity_poly.entity_id
_entity_poly.type
_entity_poly.pdbx_seq_one_letter_code
_entity_poly.pdbx_strand_id
1 'polypeptide(L)'
;MSIIANSTNNSTQLVRTNWPGTTSTVSPTINSNSSTTNPPSISSSISQENKTNDSPLKSSTSIQNDDPMSESIAFDRGILTYPLTNYTFGTKEPLYERDNSVQARFQRMREEFTTLGVRRSVEAVLLVHEHNLPHILLLQLGTTFFKLPGGELNPGEDSIEGLKRLLNETIGRTDSTEKNNWVIEDVIGNWWRPNFEAPRYPYIPAHITKPKEHIRLYLVQLGESAMFAVPRNYKLVAAPLFELYDNASGYGPIISTLPQTLSRFNFIYK
;
A
#
# COMPACT_ATOMS: atom_id res chain seq x y z
N MET A 1 52.17 31.44 8.27
CA MET A 1 51.51 32.24 9.33
C MET A 1 50.11 31.66 9.48
N SER A 2 49.85 30.54 10.16
CA SER A 2 50.38 29.96 11.40
C SER A 2 50.11 30.84 12.62
N ILE A 3 49.26 30.34 13.53
CA ILE A 3 49.42 30.21 15.02
C ILE A 3 47.99 30.17 15.66
N ILE A 4 47.47 28.98 16.04
CA ILE A 4 47.46 28.30 17.38
C ILE A 4 46.34 28.86 18.30
N ALA A 5 45.23 28.14 18.54
CA ALA A 5 44.95 27.04 19.50
C ALA A 5 44.50 27.51 20.90
N ASN A 6 43.38 26.98 21.41
CA ASN A 6 43.45 26.07 22.56
C ASN A 6 42.16 25.28 22.79
N SER A 7 42.40 24.01 23.10
CA SER A 7 41.44 22.98 23.51
C SER A 7 41.21 23.00 25.02
N THR A 8 40.04 22.57 25.47
CA THR A 8 39.86 22.06 26.83
C THR A 8 39.26 20.66 26.77
N ASN A 9 40.05 19.73 27.30
CA ASN A 9 39.77 18.30 27.44
C ASN A 9 38.55 18.02 28.31
N ASN A 10 37.78 16.99 27.96
CA ASN A 10 37.19 16.12 28.97
C ASN A 10 37.21 14.67 28.50
N SER A 11 38.24 13.96 28.96
CA SER A 11 38.41 12.53 28.88
C SER A 11 37.56 11.85 29.95
N THR A 12 36.61 10.99 29.53
CA THR A 12 35.98 10.03 30.44
C THR A 12 36.32 8.63 29.95
N GLN A 13 37.02 7.90 30.81
CA GLN A 13 37.61 6.60 30.54
C GLN A 13 36.55 5.50 30.40
N LEU A 14 36.87 4.55 29.51
CA LEU A 14 36.25 3.24 29.40
C LEU A 14 36.54 2.41 30.67
N VAL A 15 35.51 2.11 31.45
CA VAL A 15 35.59 1.11 32.52
C VAL A 15 35.10 -0.23 31.97
N ARG A 16 36.04 -1.17 31.81
CA ARG A 16 35.76 -2.60 31.67
C ARG A 16 35.26 -3.13 33.01
N THR A 17 34.05 -3.67 33.04
CA THR A 17 33.60 -4.51 34.15
C THR A 17 33.69 -5.98 33.73
N ASN A 18 34.65 -6.68 34.33
CA ASN A 18 34.74 -8.14 34.32
C ASN A 18 33.72 -8.70 35.32
N TRP A 19 32.99 -9.74 34.92
CA TRP A 19 32.11 -10.52 35.78
C TRP A 19 32.83 -11.81 36.20
N PRO A 20 32.89 -12.20 37.49
CA PRO A 20 33.44 -13.48 37.90
C PRO A 20 32.35 -14.55 38.14
N GLY A 21 32.65 -15.79 37.73
CA GLY A 21 32.47 -16.99 38.56
C GLY A 21 31.13 -17.74 38.57
N THR A 22 31.04 -18.76 37.71
CA THR A 22 30.51 -20.14 37.91
C THR A 22 29.73 -20.51 39.18
N THR A 23 28.55 -21.14 39.01
CA THR A 23 28.26 -22.49 39.55
C THR A 23 27.21 -23.27 38.73
N SER A 24 27.59 -24.50 38.39
CA SER A 24 26.84 -25.71 37.98
C SER A 24 25.29 -25.70 37.92
N THR A 25 24.75 -26.20 36.80
CA THR A 25 23.54 -27.05 36.83
C THR A 25 23.61 -28.14 35.77
N VAL A 26 23.14 -29.32 36.20
CA VAL A 26 23.22 -30.66 35.64
C VAL A 26 22.45 -30.82 34.32
N SER A 27 23.05 -31.49 33.35
CA SER A 27 22.38 -32.05 32.16
C SER A 27 21.60 -33.33 32.50
N PRO A 28 20.48 -33.61 31.81
CA PRO A 28 20.11 -34.99 31.53
C PRO A 28 20.00 -35.25 30.02
N THR A 29 20.87 -36.16 29.61
CA THR A 29 20.69 -37.32 28.73
C THR A 29 19.57 -37.29 27.68
N ILE A 30 20.04 -37.43 26.44
CA ILE A 30 19.36 -37.85 25.21
C ILE A 30 18.50 -39.10 25.44
N ASN A 31 17.24 -39.06 25.02
CA ASN A 31 16.52 -40.28 24.67
C ASN A 31 15.76 -40.06 23.35
N SER A 32 16.21 -40.78 22.33
CA SER A 32 15.59 -40.92 21.02
C SER A 32 14.30 -41.72 21.13
N ASN A 33 13.18 -41.17 20.67
CA ASN A 33 12.11 -41.97 20.09
C ASN A 33 11.32 -41.14 19.08
N SER A 34 11.35 -41.64 17.85
CA SER A 34 10.65 -41.18 16.65
C SER A 34 9.20 -41.65 16.65
N SER A 35 8.25 -40.74 16.45
CA SER A 35 6.95 -41.04 15.86
C SER A 35 6.38 -39.79 15.21
N THR A 36 6.73 -39.61 13.93
CA THR A 36 6.10 -38.66 13.01
C THR A 36 4.72 -39.19 12.62
N THR A 37 3.65 -38.57 13.13
CA THR A 37 2.30 -38.73 12.59
C THR A 37 2.01 -37.57 11.65
N ASN A 38 1.97 -37.87 10.35
CA ASN A 38 1.54 -36.94 9.31
C ASN A 38 0.04 -36.62 9.44
N PRO A 39 -0.41 -35.40 9.09
CA PRO A 39 -1.84 -35.10 8.96
C PRO A 39 -2.41 -35.74 7.68
N PRO A 40 -3.69 -36.15 7.65
CA PRO A 40 -4.26 -36.78 6.48
C PRO A 40 -4.51 -35.76 5.37
N SER A 41 -3.98 -36.07 4.19
CA SER A 41 -4.31 -35.45 2.90
C SER A 41 -5.75 -35.82 2.51
N ILE A 42 -6.60 -34.81 2.30
CA ILE A 42 -7.92 -34.99 1.69
C ILE A 42 -7.71 -35.12 0.17
N SER A 43 -7.58 -36.35 -0.31
CA SER A 43 -7.75 -36.67 -1.73
C SER A 43 -9.23 -36.93 -2.00
N SER A 44 -9.89 -36.06 -2.76
CA SER A 44 -11.20 -36.37 -3.31
C SER A 44 -11.03 -37.24 -4.56
N SER A 45 -11.42 -38.50 -4.44
CA SER A 45 -11.56 -39.44 -5.55
C SER A 45 -12.76 -39.04 -6.39
N ILE A 46 -12.55 -38.66 -7.65
CA ILE A 46 -13.63 -38.50 -8.63
C ILE A 46 -13.93 -39.87 -9.21
N SER A 47 -15.09 -40.43 -8.87
CA SER A 47 -15.65 -41.62 -9.50
C SER A 47 -16.19 -41.27 -10.88
N GLN A 48 -15.71 -41.96 -11.91
CA GLN A 48 -16.27 -41.95 -13.25
C GLN A 48 -17.52 -42.85 -13.29
N GLU A 49 -18.62 -42.35 -13.86
CA GLU A 49 -19.66 -43.22 -14.41
C GLU A 49 -20.33 -42.65 -15.68
N ASN A 50 -20.19 -43.46 -16.72
CA ASN A 50 -20.73 -43.60 -18.07
C ASN A 50 -21.80 -42.68 -18.72
N LYS A 51 -21.46 -42.39 -19.99
CA LYS A 51 -22.22 -42.08 -21.22
C LYS A 51 -23.65 -42.63 -21.36
N THR A 52 -24.55 -41.81 -21.95
CA THR A 52 -25.29 -42.11 -23.21
C THR A 52 -25.82 -40.82 -23.87
N ASN A 53 -25.97 -40.85 -25.20
CA ASN A 53 -26.13 -39.76 -26.18
C ASN A 53 -27.58 -39.31 -26.46
N ASP A 54 -27.72 -38.08 -27.01
CA ASP A 54 -28.60 -37.57 -28.11
C ASP A 54 -29.04 -36.12 -27.79
N SER A 55 -29.09 -35.10 -28.65
CA SER A 55 -28.88 -34.83 -30.08
C SER A 55 -28.66 -33.29 -30.26
N PRO A 56 -28.14 -32.76 -31.39
CA PRO A 56 -27.60 -31.40 -31.46
C PRO A 56 -28.58 -30.35 -32.03
N LEU A 57 -28.72 -29.20 -31.35
CA LEU A 57 -29.28 -27.98 -31.94
C LEU A 57 -28.15 -27.09 -32.48
N LYS A 58 -28.11 -26.93 -33.81
CA LYS A 58 -27.27 -25.95 -34.51
C LYS A 58 -27.79 -24.54 -34.22
N SER A 59 -26.93 -23.66 -33.71
CA SER A 59 -27.06 -22.23 -33.99
C SER A 59 -25.67 -21.67 -34.32
N SER A 60 -25.66 -21.01 -35.47
CA SER A 60 -24.54 -20.37 -36.13
C SER A 60 -24.17 -19.08 -35.39
N THR A 61 -22.93 -19.01 -34.89
CA THR A 61 -22.28 -17.74 -34.60
C THR A 61 -20.88 -17.77 -35.20
N SER A 62 -20.66 -16.85 -36.12
CA SER A 62 -19.39 -16.53 -36.75
C SER A 62 -18.27 -16.39 -35.73
N ILE A 63 -17.20 -17.17 -35.93
CA ILE A 63 -15.90 -16.98 -35.28
C ILE A 63 -15.38 -15.62 -35.77
N GLN A 64 -15.53 -14.60 -34.93
CA GLN A 64 -14.70 -13.41 -35.01
C GLN A 64 -13.34 -13.80 -34.46
N ASN A 65 -12.30 -13.45 -35.21
CA ASN A 65 -10.92 -13.67 -34.82
C ASN A 65 -10.63 -12.82 -33.58
N ASP A 66 -10.69 -13.43 -32.40
CA ASP A 66 -10.09 -12.87 -31.21
C ASP A 66 -8.56 -12.93 -31.38
N ASP A 67 -7.95 -11.75 -31.46
CA ASP A 67 -6.51 -11.55 -31.54
C ASP A 67 -5.87 -12.11 -30.25
N PRO A 68 -5.04 -13.18 -30.29
CA PRO A 68 -4.56 -13.86 -29.09
C PRO A 68 -3.33 -13.16 -28.49
N MET A 69 -3.28 -11.82 -28.53
CA MET A 69 -2.10 -11.05 -28.14
C MET A 69 -2.43 -9.81 -27.29
N SER A 70 -3.28 -9.96 -26.27
CA SER A 70 -3.44 -8.92 -25.22
C SER A 70 -3.20 -9.41 -23.78
N GLU A 71 -2.84 -10.68 -23.57
CA GLU A 71 -2.67 -11.24 -22.20
C GLU A 71 -1.20 -11.40 -21.75
N SER A 72 -0.20 -11.09 -22.58
CA SER A 72 1.20 -11.43 -22.28
C SER A 72 2.12 -10.30 -21.77
N ILE A 73 1.59 -9.19 -21.24
CA ILE A 73 2.41 -8.05 -20.74
C ILE A 73 2.49 -8.00 -19.19
N ALA A 74 1.92 -8.97 -18.48
CA ALA A 74 1.77 -8.87 -17.03
C ALA A 74 3.09 -8.88 -16.23
N PHE A 75 4.18 -9.44 -16.78
CA PHE A 75 5.45 -9.64 -16.07
C PHE A 75 6.52 -8.58 -16.32
N ASP A 76 6.25 -7.57 -17.15
CA ASP A 76 7.28 -6.57 -17.49
C ASP A 76 6.67 -5.19 -17.77
N ARG A 77 5.61 -4.84 -17.03
CA ARG A 77 5.01 -3.51 -17.17
C ARG A 77 6.02 -2.47 -16.68
N GLY A 78 6.58 -1.74 -17.63
CA GLY A 78 7.51 -0.64 -17.39
C GLY A 78 6.80 0.54 -16.73
N ILE A 79 7.31 0.98 -15.57
CA ILE A 79 6.86 2.18 -14.87
C ILE A 79 8.01 3.16 -14.84
N LEU A 80 7.78 4.35 -15.40
CA LEU A 80 8.77 5.42 -15.39
C LEU A 80 8.84 6.01 -13.99
N THR A 81 10.06 6.12 -13.46
CA THR A 81 10.30 6.83 -12.22
C THR A 81 11.33 7.91 -12.49
N TYR A 82 11.18 9.05 -11.83
CA TYR A 82 12.10 10.18 -11.95
C TYR A 82 12.72 10.51 -10.59
N PRO A 83 13.89 11.17 -10.56
CA PRO A 83 14.59 11.50 -9.34
C PRO A 83 13.71 12.36 -8.42
N LEU A 84 13.79 12.13 -7.10
CA LEU A 84 13.08 12.94 -6.11
C LEU A 84 13.36 14.45 -6.27
N THR A 85 14.58 14.81 -6.71
CA THR A 85 15.00 16.20 -6.97
C THR A 85 14.24 16.88 -8.11
N ASN A 86 13.55 16.13 -8.98
CA ASN A 86 12.73 16.72 -10.05
C ASN A 86 11.40 17.28 -9.54
N TYR A 87 11.05 16.97 -8.29
CA TYR A 87 9.78 17.38 -7.69
C TYR A 87 10.02 18.47 -6.67
N THR A 88 9.20 19.52 -6.75
CA THR A 88 9.24 20.64 -5.80
C THR A 88 8.02 20.61 -4.89
N PHE A 89 8.22 21.04 -3.65
CA PHE A 89 7.20 20.99 -2.60
C PHE A 89 6.89 22.41 -2.13
N GLY A 90 5.75 22.93 -2.56
CA GLY A 90 5.14 24.15 -2.03
C GLY A 90 4.22 23.83 -0.84
N THR A 91 3.82 24.88 -0.12
CA THR A 91 2.86 24.77 0.98
C THR A 91 1.53 25.43 0.61
N LYS A 92 0.43 24.90 1.15
CA LYS A 92 -0.90 25.50 1.06
C LYS A 92 -1.64 25.44 2.39
N GLU A 93 -2.87 25.97 2.41
CA GLU A 93 -3.73 25.95 3.59
C GLU A 93 -3.92 24.52 4.14
N PRO A 94 -4.08 24.39 5.47
CA PRO A 94 -4.11 23.10 6.14
C PRO A 94 -5.37 22.33 5.75
N LEU A 95 -5.22 21.02 5.60
CA LEU A 95 -6.30 20.11 5.26
C LEU A 95 -6.69 19.34 6.51
N TYR A 96 -7.90 19.58 7.02
CA TYR A 96 -8.40 18.89 8.20
C TYR A 96 -9.22 17.65 7.81
N GLU A 97 -9.04 16.60 8.59
CA GLU A 97 -9.88 15.40 8.48
C GLU A 97 -11.34 15.75 8.80
N ARG A 98 -12.29 15.08 8.13
CA ARG A 98 -13.72 15.29 8.40
C ARG A 98 -14.10 14.89 9.83
N ASP A 99 -13.47 13.84 10.35
CA ASP A 99 -13.80 13.26 11.64
C ASP A 99 -12.77 13.71 12.70
N ASN A 100 -13.25 14.27 13.80
CA ASN A 100 -12.40 14.74 14.90
C ASN A 100 -11.83 13.61 15.79
N SER A 101 -12.34 12.39 15.62
CA SER A 101 -11.98 11.22 16.42
C SER A 101 -12.28 9.94 15.66
N VAL A 102 -11.63 8.85 16.09
CA VAL A 102 -11.86 7.51 15.54
C VAL A 102 -13.32 7.06 15.77
N GLN A 103 -13.88 7.44 16.92
CA GLN A 103 -15.26 7.15 17.29
C GLN A 103 -16.24 7.86 16.35
N ALA A 104 -16.04 9.16 16.09
CA ALA A 104 -16.85 9.92 15.15
C ALA A 104 -16.77 9.33 13.73
N ARG A 105 -15.57 8.91 13.29
CA ARG A 105 -15.38 8.26 11.99
C ARG A 105 -16.23 7.01 11.83
N PHE A 106 -16.23 6.11 12.84
CA PHE A 106 -17.04 4.90 12.77
C PHE A 106 -18.53 5.17 12.95
N GLN A 107 -18.91 6.21 13.67
CA GLN A 107 -20.29 6.63 13.81
C GLN A 107 -20.86 7.13 12.48
N ARG A 108 -20.17 8.06 11.82
CA ARG A 108 -20.53 8.53 10.47
C ARG A 108 -20.56 7.37 9.46
N MET A 109 -19.61 6.44 9.56
CA MET A 109 -19.61 5.24 8.70
C MET A 109 -20.86 4.38 8.89
N ARG A 110 -21.39 4.24 10.10
CA ARG A 110 -22.67 3.53 10.36
C ARG A 110 -23.86 4.25 9.74
N GLU A 111 -23.90 5.57 9.90
CA GLU A 111 -24.98 6.41 9.40
C GLU A 111 -25.03 6.39 7.87
N GLU A 112 -23.89 6.65 7.21
CA GLU A 112 -23.75 6.59 5.75
C GLU A 112 -24.03 5.19 5.20
N PHE A 113 -23.63 4.13 5.92
CA PHE A 113 -23.88 2.76 5.45
C PHE A 113 -25.37 2.44 5.35
N THR A 114 -26.19 3.04 6.21
CA THR A 114 -27.64 2.83 6.21
C THR A 114 -28.31 3.46 5.00
N THR A 115 -27.80 4.59 4.51
CA THR A 115 -28.41 5.38 3.44
C THR A 115 -27.75 5.19 2.08
N LEU A 116 -26.43 5.03 2.04
CA LEU A 116 -25.60 4.96 0.84
C LEU A 116 -25.01 3.57 0.57
N GLY A 117 -25.02 2.68 1.57
CA GLY A 117 -24.41 1.36 1.49
C GLY A 117 -22.90 1.38 1.69
N VAL A 118 -22.17 0.53 0.96
CA VAL A 118 -20.72 0.34 1.16
C VAL A 118 -19.94 1.62 0.87
N ARG A 119 -19.13 2.10 1.83
CA ARG A 119 -18.22 3.23 1.60
C ARG A 119 -17.18 2.83 0.55
N ARG A 120 -16.97 3.70 -0.44
CA ARG A 120 -15.95 3.53 -1.47
C ARG A 120 -14.82 4.52 -1.24
N SER A 121 -13.60 4.02 -1.12
CA SER A 121 -12.40 4.82 -0.88
C SER A 121 -11.34 4.50 -1.94
N VAL A 122 -10.58 5.51 -2.35
CA VAL A 122 -9.50 5.39 -3.33
C VAL A 122 -8.23 6.01 -2.77
N GLU A 123 -7.10 5.35 -2.98
CA GLU A 123 -5.79 5.81 -2.53
C GLU A 123 -4.78 5.72 -3.69
N ALA A 124 -3.92 6.73 -3.80
CA ALA A 124 -2.89 6.83 -4.82
C ALA A 124 -1.52 6.41 -4.27
N VAL A 125 -0.82 5.60 -5.05
CA VAL A 125 0.60 5.30 -4.87
C VAL A 125 1.37 6.07 -5.94
N LEU A 126 2.15 7.06 -5.51
CA LEU A 126 3.00 7.87 -6.37
C LEU A 126 4.45 7.47 -6.14
N LEU A 127 5.19 7.23 -7.23
CA LEU A 127 6.55 6.73 -7.19
C LEU A 127 7.56 7.77 -7.68
N VAL A 128 8.66 7.86 -6.95
CA VAL A 128 9.88 8.57 -7.33
C VAL A 128 11.05 7.64 -7.09
N HIS A 129 12.25 8.05 -7.48
CA HIS A 129 13.46 7.32 -7.08
C HIS A 129 14.53 8.24 -6.50
N GLU A 130 15.39 7.67 -5.69
CA GLU A 130 16.62 8.30 -5.26
C GLU A 130 17.70 7.21 -5.26
N HIS A 131 18.85 7.47 -5.88
CA HIS A 131 19.92 6.47 -6.04
C HIS A 131 19.45 5.15 -6.68
N ASN A 132 18.53 5.21 -7.66
CA ASN A 132 17.90 4.04 -8.29
C ASN A 132 17.15 3.12 -7.30
N LEU A 133 16.70 3.68 -6.17
CA LEU A 133 15.82 3.00 -5.23
C LEU A 133 14.42 3.61 -5.33
N PRO A 134 13.37 2.80 -5.54
CA PRO A 134 12.01 3.31 -5.61
C PRO A 134 11.53 3.76 -4.22
N HIS A 135 10.93 4.95 -4.20
CA HIS A 135 10.33 5.54 -3.01
C HIS A 135 8.86 5.84 -3.27
N ILE A 136 8.03 5.65 -2.24
CA ILE A 136 6.60 5.98 -2.25
C ILE A 136 6.41 7.32 -1.55
N LEU A 137 5.67 8.24 -2.18
CA LEU A 137 5.31 9.50 -1.56
C LEU A 137 4.17 9.28 -0.55
N LEU A 138 4.40 9.63 0.72
CA LEU A 138 3.46 9.49 1.83
C LEU A 138 3.19 10.84 2.50
N LEU A 139 1.95 11.03 2.94
CA LEU A 139 1.56 12.14 3.81
C LEU A 139 1.82 11.74 5.27
N GLN A 140 2.75 12.43 5.91
CA GLN A 140 3.03 12.28 7.34
C GLN A 140 2.27 13.33 8.15
N LEU A 141 1.59 12.86 9.20
CA LEU A 141 0.85 13.67 10.16
C LEU A 141 1.44 13.43 11.56
N GLY A 142 2.03 14.45 12.17
CA GLY A 142 2.81 14.26 13.40
C GLY A 142 4.07 13.44 13.14
N THR A 143 4.39 12.48 14.02
CA THR A 143 5.63 11.69 13.95
C THR A 143 5.43 10.28 13.38
N THR A 144 4.34 9.60 13.75
CA THR A 144 4.15 8.16 13.49
C THR A 144 2.96 7.82 12.60
N PHE A 145 2.24 8.82 12.08
CA PHE A 145 1.04 8.58 11.29
C PHE A 145 1.28 8.91 9.81
N PHE A 146 1.14 7.89 8.96
CA PHE A 146 1.37 7.97 7.53
C PHE A 146 0.12 7.59 6.74
N LYS A 147 -0.11 8.30 5.64
CA LYS A 147 -1.25 8.08 4.74
C LYS A 147 -0.81 8.14 3.28
N LEU A 148 -1.50 7.38 2.44
CA LEU A 148 -1.50 7.62 1.00
C LEU A 148 -2.43 8.81 0.68
N PRO A 149 -2.09 9.65 -0.31
CA PRO A 149 -3.04 10.63 -0.86
C PRO A 149 -4.28 9.93 -1.41
N GLY A 150 -5.47 10.44 -1.11
CA GLY A 150 -6.71 9.78 -1.46
C GLY A 150 -7.85 10.17 -0.53
N GLY A 151 -8.90 9.35 -0.51
CA GLY A 151 -10.06 9.61 0.33
C GLY A 151 -11.33 8.91 -0.15
N GLU A 152 -12.46 9.42 0.34
CA GLU A 152 -13.78 8.86 0.11
C GLU A 152 -14.39 9.41 -1.19
N LEU A 153 -14.95 8.51 -2.00
CA LEU A 153 -15.71 8.86 -3.19
C LEU A 153 -17.11 9.34 -2.83
N ASN A 154 -17.63 10.27 -3.62
CA ASN A 154 -19.04 10.66 -3.56
C ASN A 154 -19.95 9.53 -4.09
N PRO A 155 -21.24 9.51 -3.73
CA PRO A 155 -22.20 8.56 -4.29
C PRO A 155 -22.24 8.66 -5.82
N GLY A 156 -22.13 7.52 -6.51
CA GLY A 156 -22.12 7.48 -7.98
C GLY A 156 -20.85 8.03 -8.66
N GLU A 157 -19.90 8.60 -7.91
CA GLU A 157 -18.65 9.12 -8.47
C GLU A 157 -17.79 7.97 -9.04
N ASP A 158 -17.19 8.23 -10.20
CA ASP A 158 -16.21 7.34 -10.81
C ASP A 158 -14.92 7.31 -9.98
N SER A 159 -14.28 6.15 -9.92
CA SER A 159 -13.12 5.96 -9.05
C SER A 159 -11.87 6.70 -9.55
N ILE A 160 -11.67 6.81 -10.86
CA ILE A 160 -10.52 7.50 -11.45
C ILE A 160 -10.73 9.00 -11.32
N GLU A 161 -11.90 9.51 -11.71
CA GLU A 161 -12.19 10.95 -11.61
C GLU A 161 -12.24 11.43 -10.16
N GLY A 162 -12.80 10.62 -9.26
CA GLY A 162 -12.77 10.90 -7.82
C GLY A 162 -11.36 10.91 -7.26
N LEU A 163 -10.48 10.00 -7.69
CA LEU A 163 -9.08 10.02 -7.27
C LEU A 163 -8.35 11.28 -7.77
N LYS A 164 -8.58 11.70 -9.02
CA LYS A 164 -8.02 12.96 -9.56
C LYS A 164 -8.49 14.17 -8.75
N ARG A 165 -9.78 14.23 -8.40
CA ARG A 165 -10.34 15.26 -7.53
C ARG A 165 -9.64 15.27 -6.16
N LEU A 166 -9.53 14.10 -5.52
CA LEU A 166 -8.89 13.95 -4.21
C LEU A 166 -7.40 14.32 -4.23
N LEU A 167 -6.68 13.97 -5.30
CA LEU A 167 -5.28 14.39 -5.50
C LEU A 167 -5.16 15.90 -5.66
N ASN A 168 -6.07 16.54 -6.41
CA ASN A 168 -6.13 17.99 -6.53
C ASN A 168 -6.37 18.67 -5.17
N GLU A 169 -7.34 18.18 -4.41
CA GLU A 169 -7.66 18.68 -3.07
C GLU A 169 -6.46 18.50 -2.12
N THR A 170 -5.78 17.35 -2.18
CA THR A 170 -4.73 16.99 -1.22
C THR A 170 -3.38 17.62 -1.56
N ILE A 171 -2.83 17.37 -2.75
CA ILE A 171 -1.45 17.75 -3.13
C ILE A 171 -1.34 18.53 -4.45
N GLY A 172 -2.44 18.75 -5.16
CA GLY A 172 -2.47 19.53 -6.38
C GLY A 172 -2.32 21.02 -6.16
N ARG A 173 -1.78 21.70 -7.18
CA ARG A 173 -1.63 23.15 -7.24
C ARG A 173 -2.98 23.86 -7.27
N THR A 174 -3.09 24.98 -6.57
CA THR A 174 -4.27 25.85 -6.54
C THR A 174 -4.04 27.19 -7.24
N ASP A 175 -2.77 27.52 -7.50
CA ASP A 175 -2.29 28.79 -8.05
C ASP A 175 -2.18 28.79 -9.59
N SER A 176 -2.24 27.62 -10.22
CA SER A 176 -2.11 27.48 -11.66
C SER A 176 -3.46 27.57 -12.36
N THR A 177 -3.51 28.30 -13.49
CA THR A 177 -4.64 28.25 -14.43
C THR A 177 -4.72 26.89 -15.14
N GLU A 178 -3.60 26.17 -15.21
CA GLU A 178 -3.52 24.83 -15.77
C GLU A 178 -3.95 23.78 -14.73
N LYS A 179 -4.81 22.84 -15.17
CA LYS A 179 -5.23 21.72 -14.35
C LYS A 179 -4.06 20.76 -14.12
N ASN A 180 -3.91 20.25 -12.89
CA ASN A 180 -2.98 19.16 -12.64
C ASN A 180 -3.39 17.93 -13.46
N ASN A 181 -2.47 17.40 -14.26
CA ASN A 181 -2.73 16.26 -15.13
C ASN A 181 -2.24 14.96 -14.45
N TRP A 182 -3.16 14.29 -13.74
CA TRP A 182 -2.87 13.02 -13.07
C TRP A 182 -3.13 11.84 -14.01
N VAL A 183 -2.08 11.05 -14.26
CA VAL A 183 -2.17 9.82 -15.06
C VAL A 183 -2.37 8.64 -14.10
N ILE A 184 -3.60 8.12 -14.04
CA ILE A 184 -3.96 6.97 -13.22
C ILE A 184 -3.81 5.71 -14.07
N GLU A 185 -2.86 4.85 -13.74
CA GLU A 185 -2.44 3.72 -14.58
C GLU A 185 -3.18 2.43 -14.22
N ASP A 186 -2.82 1.84 -13.08
CA ASP A 186 -3.22 0.49 -12.69
C ASP A 186 -3.95 0.49 -11.36
N VAL A 187 -4.93 -0.41 -11.25
CA VAL A 187 -5.37 -0.89 -9.94
C VAL A 187 -4.32 -1.87 -9.43
N ILE A 188 -3.71 -1.55 -8.28
CA ILE A 188 -2.66 -2.38 -7.70
C ILE A 188 -3.12 -3.18 -6.48
N GLY A 189 -4.25 -2.80 -5.88
CA GLY A 189 -4.75 -3.52 -4.72
C GLY A 189 -6.20 -3.18 -4.38
N ASN A 190 -6.85 -4.11 -3.69
CA ASN A 190 -8.17 -3.92 -3.13
C ASN A 190 -8.16 -4.39 -1.67
N TRP A 191 -8.80 -3.62 -0.80
CA TRP A 191 -8.91 -3.89 0.62
C TRP A 191 -10.35 -3.71 1.08
N TRP A 192 -10.77 -4.57 2.00
CA TRP A 192 -12.13 -4.59 2.52
C TRP A 192 -12.15 -4.46 4.03
N ARG A 193 -13.07 -3.64 4.51
CA ARG A 193 -13.40 -3.53 5.94
C ARG A 193 -14.71 -4.29 6.19
N PRO A 194 -14.71 -5.39 6.96
CA PRO A 194 -15.93 -6.18 7.17
C PRO A 194 -16.91 -5.52 8.16
N ASN A 195 -16.39 -4.82 9.17
CA ASN A 195 -17.14 -4.27 10.31
C ASN A 195 -16.85 -2.79 10.52
N PHE A 196 -17.58 -2.11 11.42
CA PHE A 196 -17.34 -0.71 11.78
C PHE A 196 -16.18 -0.57 12.79
N GLU A 197 -15.05 -1.18 12.44
CA GLU A 197 -13.85 -1.34 13.26
C GLU A 197 -12.60 -1.18 12.41
N ALA A 198 -11.42 -1.04 13.03
CA ALA A 198 -10.16 -0.75 12.35
C ALA A 198 -9.64 -1.82 11.35
N PRO A 199 -9.80 -3.15 11.57
CA PRO A 199 -9.22 -4.17 10.69
C PRO A 199 -9.67 -4.09 9.23
N ARG A 200 -8.71 -4.36 8.33
CA ARG A 200 -8.90 -4.38 6.87
C ARG A 200 -8.16 -5.58 6.30
N TYR A 201 -8.73 -6.19 5.26
CA TYR A 201 -8.21 -7.42 4.65
C TYR A 201 -8.07 -7.26 3.13
N PRO A 202 -7.05 -7.86 2.50
CA PRO A 202 -6.87 -7.85 1.05
C PRO A 202 -7.77 -8.86 0.32
N TYR A 203 -8.87 -9.27 0.96
CA TYR A 203 -9.93 -10.14 0.44
C TYR A 203 -11.21 -9.86 1.23
N ILE A 204 -12.35 -10.32 0.72
CA ILE A 204 -13.62 -10.30 1.48
C ILE A 204 -13.61 -11.52 2.42
N PRO A 205 -13.62 -11.35 3.75
CA PRO A 205 -13.59 -12.48 4.67
C PRO A 205 -14.80 -13.41 4.52
N ALA A 206 -14.63 -14.68 4.92
CA ALA A 206 -15.69 -15.68 4.84
C ALA A 206 -16.98 -15.21 5.55
N HIS A 207 -18.13 -15.52 4.94
CA HIS A 207 -19.48 -15.15 5.42
C HIS A 207 -19.78 -13.64 5.46
N ILE A 208 -18.86 -12.77 5.04
CA ILE A 208 -19.12 -11.33 4.89
C ILE A 208 -19.75 -11.06 3.53
N THR A 209 -21.07 -10.84 3.51
CA THR A 209 -21.81 -10.47 2.29
C THR A 209 -21.94 -8.96 2.10
N LYS A 210 -21.75 -8.18 3.18
CA LYS A 210 -21.93 -6.72 3.19
C LYS A 210 -20.76 -6.03 3.93
N PRO A 211 -19.59 -5.86 3.28
CA PRO A 211 -18.48 -5.09 3.85
C PRO A 211 -18.88 -3.63 4.06
N LYS A 212 -18.23 -2.93 4.98
CA LYS A 212 -18.53 -1.52 5.32
C LYS A 212 -17.73 -0.53 4.50
N GLU A 213 -16.55 -0.94 4.03
CA GLU A 213 -15.69 -0.12 3.19
C GLU A 213 -14.96 -1.00 2.18
N HIS A 214 -14.88 -0.54 0.93
CA HIS A 214 -13.99 -1.06 -0.10
C HIS A 214 -13.00 0.05 -0.47
N ILE A 215 -11.71 -0.24 -0.29
CA ILE A 215 -10.59 0.67 -0.57
C ILE A 215 -9.87 0.12 -1.79
N ARG A 216 -9.67 0.96 -2.81
CA ARG A 216 -8.94 0.59 -4.02
C ARG A 216 -7.68 1.43 -4.15
N LEU A 217 -6.56 0.76 -4.39
CA LEU A 217 -5.25 1.37 -4.55
C LEU A 217 -4.95 1.53 -6.04
N TYR A 218 -4.49 2.71 -6.43
CA TYR A 218 -4.10 3.02 -7.79
C TYR A 218 -2.64 3.45 -7.87
N LEU A 219 -1.92 2.93 -8.87
CA LEU A 219 -0.63 3.48 -9.27
C LEU A 219 -0.87 4.75 -10.09
N VAL A 220 -0.19 5.83 -9.71
CA VAL A 220 -0.27 7.12 -10.40
C VAL A 220 1.09 7.44 -11.02
N GLN A 221 1.13 7.52 -12.34
CA GLN A 221 2.33 7.85 -13.09
C GLN A 221 2.58 9.35 -12.99
N LEU A 222 3.72 9.71 -12.40
CA LEU A 222 4.19 11.09 -12.36
C LEU A 222 4.88 11.44 -13.69
N GLY A 223 4.73 12.71 -14.10
CA GLY A 223 5.53 13.29 -15.18
C GLY A 223 6.98 13.51 -14.73
N GLU A 224 7.85 13.91 -15.67
CA GLU A 224 9.28 14.09 -15.43
C GLU A 224 9.60 15.11 -14.31
N SER A 225 8.76 16.13 -14.17
CA SER A 225 8.83 17.10 -13.07
C SER A 225 7.41 17.51 -12.68
N ALA A 226 7.22 17.86 -11.40
CA ALA A 226 5.98 18.43 -10.92
C ALA A 226 6.23 19.29 -9.67
N MET A 227 5.29 20.20 -9.41
CA MET A 227 5.22 20.92 -8.15
C MET A 227 3.99 20.46 -7.37
N PHE A 228 4.20 19.97 -6.15
CA PHE A 228 3.15 19.59 -5.23
C PHE A 228 2.86 20.72 -4.25
N ALA A 229 1.59 21.04 -4.02
CA ALA A 229 1.19 21.98 -3.00
C ALA A 229 0.66 21.22 -1.78
N VAL A 230 1.53 21.04 -0.77
CA VAL A 230 1.29 20.21 0.41
C VAL A 230 0.60 21.04 1.51
N PRO A 231 -0.49 20.55 2.13
CA PRO A 231 -1.14 21.27 3.22
C PRO A 231 -0.19 21.45 4.40
N ARG A 232 -0.13 22.65 5.00
CA ARG A 232 0.89 22.99 6.02
C ARG A 232 0.89 22.13 7.30
N ASN A 233 -0.19 21.39 7.55
CA ASN A 233 -0.29 20.45 8.67
C ASN A 233 0.22 19.04 8.34
N TYR A 234 0.55 18.78 7.08
CA TYR A 234 1.15 17.54 6.59
C TYR A 234 2.61 17.78 6.16
N LYS A 235 3.40 16.70 6.18
CA LYS A 235 4.68 16.64 5.46
C LYS A 235 4.57 15.59 4.36
N LEU A 236 5.07 15.89 3.17
CA LEU A 236 5.19 14.89 2.11
C LEU A 236 6.59 14.29 2.20
N VAL A 237 6.67 12.98 2.45
CA VAL A 237 7.93 12.24 2.62
C VAL A 237 8.04 11.18 1.54
N ALA A 238 9.27 10.88 1.12
CA ALA A 238 9.56 9.79 0.20
C ALA A 238 10.10 8.61 1.03
N ALA A 239 9.32 7.53 1.13
CA ALA A 239 9.69 6.36 1.91
C ALA A 239 10.21 5.24 0.97
N PRO A 240 11.46 4.77 1.13
CA PRO A 240 11.99 3.69 0.31
C PRO A 240 11.28 2.37 0.61
N LEU A 241 11.16 1.49 -0.39
CA LEU A 241 10.43 0.22 -0.22
C LEU A 241 10.96 -0.65 0.93
N PHE A 242 12.26 -0.63 1.21
CA PHE A 242 12.85 -1.43 2.31
C PHE A 242 12.42 -0.95 3.70
N GLU A 243 12.05 0.31 3.85
CA GLU A 243 11.55 0.85 5.13
C GLU A 243 10.09 0.43 5.38
N LEU A 244 9.33 0.26 4.29
CA LEU A 244 7.93 -0.13 4.33
C LEU A 244 7.75 -1.65 4.51
N TYR A 245 8.65 -2.44 3.90
CA TYR A 245 8.54 -3.89 3.86
C TYR A 245 8.47 -4.49 5.26
N ASP A 246 7.42 -5.28 5.51
CA ASP A 246 7.18 -5.98 6.79
C ASP A 246 7.12 -5.06 8.03
N ASN A 247 6.80 -3.78 7.83
CA ASN A 247 6.74 -2.76 8.88
C ASN A 247 5.30 -2.28 9.13
N ALA A 248 4.38 -3.22 9.37
CA ALA A 248 2.97 -2.91 9.61
C ALA A 248 2.74 -2.15 10.93
N SER A 249 3.67 -2.24 11.89
CA SER A 249 3.61 -1.49 13.15
C SER A 249 3.81 0.02 12.94
N GLY A 250 4.71 0.42 12.02
CA GLY A 250 4.95 1.82 11.67
C GLY A 250 4.00 2.36 10.60
N TYR A 251 3.73 1.57 9.56
CA TYR A 251 3.04 2.04 8.35
C TYR A 251 1.62 1.51 8.17
N GLY A 252 1.18 0.59 9.02
CA GLY A 252 -0.10 -0.10 8.87
C GLY A 252 -0.08 -1.13 7.72
N PRO A 253 -1.08 -2.02 7.67
CA PRO A 253 -1.06 -3.22 6.81
C PRO A 253 -1.10 -2.91 5.31
N ILE A 254 -1.67 -1.77 4.92
CA ILE A 254 -1.79 -1.38 3.50
C ILE A 254 -0.44 -0.91 2.97
N ILE A 255 0.16 0.10 3.62
CA ILE A 255 1.41 0.70 3.15
C ILE A 255 2.58 -0.28 3.26
N SER A 256 2.62 -1.08 4.34
CA SER A 256 3.72 -2.04 4.55
C SER A 256 3.75 -3.21 3.56
N THR A 257 2.67 -3.39 2.78
CA THR A 257 2.56 -4.45 1.76
C THR A 257 2.72 -3.92 0.32
N LEU A 258 2.95 -2.62 0.16
CA LEU A 258 3.22 -2.02 -1.14
C LEU A 258 4.49 -2.57 -1.80
N PRO A 259 5.61 -2.88 -1.11
CA PRO A 259 6.76 -3.49 -1.75
C PRO A 259 6.43 -4.81 -2.47
N GLN A 260 5.61 -5.68 -1.87
CA GLN A 260 5.15 -6.92 -2.48
C GLN A 260 4.24 -6.62 -3.68
N THR A 261 3.30 -5.68 -3.51
CA THR A 261 2.33 -5.29 -4.54
C THR A 261 3.01 -4.71 -5.79
N LEU A 262 4.09 -3.95 -5.57
CA LEU A 262 4.83 -3.26 -6.62
C LEU A 262 5.92 -4.14 -7.27
N SER A 263 6.26 -5.28 -6.69
CA SER A 263 7.33 -6.18 -7.18
C SER A 263 7.11 -6.72 -8.60
N ARG A 264 5.88 -6.64 -9.12
CA ARG A 264 5.52 -7.06 -10.49
C ARG A 264 5.86 -6.04 -11.58
N PHE A 265 6.22 -4.81 -11.22
CA PHE A 265 6.54 -3.75 -12.17
C PHE A 265 8.03 -3.69 -12.46
N ASN A 266 8.37 -3.36 -13.70
CA ASN A 266 9.74 -3.05 -14.10
C ASN A 266 9.98 -1.54 -13.95
N PHE A 267 10.73 -1.13 -12.94
CA PHE A 267 11.03 0.28 -12.72
C PHE A 267 12.10 0.78 -13.69
N ILE A 268 11.75 1.79 -14.48
CA ILE A 268 12.67 2.49 -15.37
C ILE A 268 13.10 3.77 -14.65
N TYR A 269 14.33 3.78 -14.15
CA TYR A 269 14.94 4.93 -13.50
C TYR A 269 15.46 5.91 -14.57
N LYS A 270 14.79 7.06 -14.70
CA LYS A 270 15.17 8.15 -15.60
C LYS A 270 16.04 9.18 -14.90
#